data_AF-A0A497DYB1-F1
#
_entry.id   AF-A0A497DYB1-F1
#
_cell.length_a   1.000
_cell.length_b   1.000
_cell.length_c   1.000
_cell.angle_alpha   90.00
_cell.angle_beta   90.00
_cell.angle_gamma   90.00
#
_symmetry.space_group_name_H-M   'P 1'
#
loop_
_entity.id
_entity.type
_entity.pdbx_description
1 polymer ?
#
loop_
_entity_poly.entity_id
_entity_poly.type
_entity_poly.pdbx_seq_one_letter_code
_entity_poly.pdbx_strand_id
1 'polypeptide(L)'
;GFFVNGFWTDTDPTYKDIFIYDELGFGVGYFTDLGLSIHLIDQNEFDQERYVNFNRGYGTLESQDGQKGLHLRGGFVEGALGQAEGLGCPNVVGLITIDCLSIWNDAASEVMGRTSQIYNWKEINREDIPQAEGTVVGPLGGTYYDVTISTAPIEVNAAIEKTFLQVLQATIAHELGHGINIPHHGQESTILKNNPELRNYLENYSSNDIALLYWEGATALPGGIWSGDVRCVMRYTPPLNYLGWDNKIYLYPEDEGAASRTIYCSSKEGTGINSPPRRWENGRPYPVAGEATKGECRKMVDLKGAHYGGN
;
A
#
# COMPACT_ATOMS: atom_id res chain seq x y z
N GLY A 1 -10.32 -28.23 -1.27
CA GLY A 1 -11.72 -27.82 -1.11
C GLY A 1 -11.86 -27.09 0.21
N PHE A 2 -12.66 -26.03 0.26
CA PHE A 2 -12.86 -25.16 1.42
C PHE A 2 -14.31 -24.67 1.53
N PHE A 3 -14.74 -24.28 2.72
CA PHE A 3 -16.03 -23.68 3.02
C PHE A 3 -15.88 -22.15 2.94
N VAL A 4 -16.60 -21.54 2.00
CA VAL A 4 -16.50 -20.12 1.64
C VAL A 4 -17.92 -19.57 1.49
N ASN A 5 -18.25 -18.52 2.23
CA ASN A 5 -19.56 -17.85 2.24
C ASN A 5 -20.74 -18.84 2.38
N GLY A 6 -20.61 -19.82 3.27
CA GLY A 6 -21.68 -20.80 3.52
C GLY A 6 -21.72 -22.00 2.56
N PHE A 7 -20.82 -22.10 1.58
CA PHE A 7 -20.81 -23.20 0.59
C PHE A 7 -19.46 -23.90 0.53
N TRP A 8 -19.47 -25.23 0.33
CA TRP A 8 -18.24 -26.00 0.08
C TRP A 8 -17.82 -25.89 -1.39
N THR A 9 -16.55 -25.56 -1.61
CA THR A 9 -15.96 -25.29 -2.92
C THR A 9 -14.70 -26.12 -3.11
N ASP A 10 -14.61 -26.87 -4.21
CA ASP A 10 -13.36 -27.50 -4.63
C ASP A 10 -12.31 -26.47 -5.03
N THR A 11 -11.05 -26.69 -4.66
CA THR A 11 -9.92 -25.85 -5.07
C THR A 11 -8.94 -26.61 -5.94
N ASP A 12 -8.25 -25.89 -6.82
CA ASP A 12 -7.26 -26.46 -7.72
C ASP A 12 -5.87 -26.45 -7.04
N PRO A 13 -5.26 -27.61 -6.78
CA PRO A 13 -3.97 -27.71 -6.11
C PRO A 13 -2.80 -27.14 -6.92
N THR A 14 -3.00 -26.74 -8.19
CA THR A 14 -1.99 -26.06 -9.02
C THR A 14 -1.91 -24.57 -8.77
N TYR A 15 -2.90 -23.99 -8.06
CA TYR A 15 -2.92 -22.59 -7.68
C TYR A 15 -2.61 -22.41 -6.19
N LYS A 16 -2.11 -21.22 -5.84
CA LYS A 16 -2.01 -20.79 -4.45
C LYS A 16 -3.30 -20.09 -4.06
N ASP A 17 -3.98 -20.63 -3.03
CA ASP A 17 -5.17 -20.04 -2.44
C ASP A 17 -4.78 -19.01 -1.36
N ILE A 18 -5.52 -17.90 -1.29
CA ILE A 18 -5.45 -16.91 -0.22
C ILE A 18 -6.86 -16.56 0.24
N PHE A 19 -7.06 -16.56 1.56
CA PHE A 19 -8.35 -16.28 2.19
C PHE A 19 -8.31 -14.91 2.85
N ILE A 20 -9.30 -14.07 2.55
CA ILE A 20 -9.35 -12.70 3.01
C ILE A 20 -10.73 -12.45 3.60
N TYR A 21 -10.77 -12.07 4.88
CA TYR A 21 -11.96 -11.45 5.45
C TYR A 21 -11.88 -9.96 5.18
N ASP A 22 -12.77 -9.46 4.32
CA ASP A 22 -12.90 -8.04 4.00
C ASP A 22 -14.05 -7.43 4.80
N GLU A 23 -13.73 -6.81 5.93
CA GLU A 23 -14.69 -6.13 6.79
C GLU A 23 -15.30 -4.90 6.11
N LEU A 24 -14.60 -4.31 5.15
CA LEU A 24 -14.98 -3.07 4.49
C LEU A 24 -15.91 -3.28 3.29
N GLY A 25 -15.86 -4.47 2.68
CA GLY A 25 -16.60 -4.79 1.46
C GLY A 25 -16.10 -4.05 0.22
N PHE A 26 -14.87 -3.54 0.23
CA PHE A 26 -14.25 -2.84 -0.92
C PHE A 26 -13.64 -3.80 -1.93
N GLY A 27 -13.55 -5.08 -1.59
CA GLY A 27 -12.81 -6.09 -2.33
C GLY A 27 -11.30 -5.91 -2.17
N VAL A 28 -10.56 -6.52 -3.09
CA VAL A 28 -9.10 -6.68 -2.97
C VAL A 28 -8.31 -5.75 -3.90
N GLY A 29 -8.98 -4.78 -4.52
CA GLY A 29 -8.36 -3.84 -5.46
C GLY A 29 -7.54 -4.54 -6.56
N TYR A 30 -6.33 -4.03 -6.83
CA TYR A 30 -5.42 -4.60 -7.82
C TYR A 30 -4.69 -5.88 -7.35
N PHE A 31 -4.95 -6.39 -6.14
CA PHE A 31 -4.34 -7.63 -5.62
C PHE A 31 -4.60 -8.85 -6.52
N THR A 32 -5.72 -8.83 -7.25
CA THR A 32 -6.09 -9.86 -8.26
C THR A 32 -5.04 -10.07 -9.35
N ASP A 33 -4.17 -9.08 -9.60
CA ASP A 33 -3.13 -9.12 -10.62
C ASP A 33 -1.98 -10.12 -10.31
N LEU A 34 -1.87 -10.60 -9.07
CA LEU A 34 -0.84 -11.58 -8.67
C LEU A 34 -1.07 -13.00 -9.17
N GLY A 35 -2.25 -13.29 -9.74
CA GLY A 35 -2.59 -14.65 -10.21
C GLY A 35 -2.80 -15.66 -9.08
N LEU A 36 -3.17 -15.20 -7.89
CA LEU A 36 -3.59 -16.03 -6.76
C LEU A 36 -5.08 -16.36 -6.86
N SER A 37 -5.48 -17.50 -6.32
CA SER A 37 -6.90 -17.82 -6.12
C SER A 37 -7.36 -17.15 -4.82
N ILE A 38 -8.08 -16.04 -4.97
CA ILE A 38 -8.52 -15.20 -3.86
C ILE A 38 -9.93 -15.59 -3.46
N HIS A 39 -10.11 -15.88 -2.17
CA HIS A 39 -11.39 -16.26 -1.57
C HIS A 39 -11.77 -15.22 -0.51
N LEU A 40 -12.86 -14.48 -0.75
CA LEU A 40 -13.47 -13.64 0.26
C LEU A 40 -14.36 -14.52 1.15
N ILE A 41 -14.14 -14.45 2.47
CA ILE A 41 -14.80 -15.29 3.47
C ILE A 41 -15.52 -14.43 4.52
N ASP A 42 -16.51 -15.01 5.18
CA ASP A 42 -17.27 -14.35 6.23
C ASP A 42 -16.48 -14.27 7.56
N GLN A 43 -16.81 -13.29 8.41
CA GLN A 43 -16.18 -13.11 9.73
C GLN A 43 -16.19 -14.39 10.58
N ASN A 44 -17.28 -15.16 10.53
CA ASN A 44 -17.44 -16.39 11.30
C ASN A 44 -16.69 -17.59 10.71
N GLU A 45 -16.25 -17.49 9.47
CA GLU A 45 -15.32 -18.42 8.80
C GLU A 45 -13.86 -18.07 9.14
N PHE A 46 -13.63 -16.84 9.62
CA PHE A 46 -12.34 -16.24 9.95
C PHE A 46 -12.02 -16.13 11.46
N ASP A 47 -13.03 -16.31 12.32
CA ASP A 47 -12.96 -16.17 13.78
C ASP A 47 -11.76 -16.92 14.39
N GLN A 48 -10.88 -16.19 15.08
CA GLN A 48 -9.64 -16.70 15.70
C GLN A 48 -9.88 -17.57 16.95
N GLU A 49 -11.01 -17.37 17.65
CA GLU A 49 -11.37 -18.18 18.82
C GLU A 49 -12.05 -19.50 18.42
N ARG A 50 -12.41 -19.61 17.15
CA ARG A 50 -12.79 -20.86 16.51
C ARG A 50 -11.60 -21.30 15.66
N TYR A 51 -11.40 -22.60 15.57
CA TYR A 51 -10.51 -23.13 14.55
C TYR A 51 -10.99 -22.58 13.21
N VAL A 52 -10.12 -21.90 12.45
CA VAL A 52 -10.39 -21.43 11.08
C VAL A 52 -10.53 -22.66 10.20
N ASN A 53 -11.65 -23.37 10.34
CA ASN A 53 -11.84 -24.67 9.73
C ASN A 53 -12.48 -24.49 8.36
N PHE A 54 -11.65 -24.16 7.38
CA PHE A 54 -12.08 -24.14 5.99
C PHE A 54 -12.57 -25.52 5.50
N ASN A 55 -12.35 -26.63 6.21
CA ASN A 55 -12.94 -27.95 5.90
C ASN A 55 -14.17 -28.30 6.76
N ARG A 56 -14.84 -27.30 7.34
CA ARG A 56 -16.01 -27.49 8.22
C ARG A 56 -17.04 -28.42 7.59
N GLY A 57 -17.42 -29.47 8.33
CA GLY A 57 -18.44 -30.44 7.91
C GLY A 57 -17.93 -31.66 7.14
N TYR A 58 -16.65 -31.71 6.76
CA TYR A 58 -16.09 -32.82 5.97
C TYR A 58 -14.85 -33.50 6.59
N GLY A 59 -14.02 -32.76 7.32
CA GLY A 59 -12.88 -33.35 8.03
C GLY A 59 -11.99 -32.29 8.69
N THR A 60 -11.90 -32.33 10.01
CA THR A 60 -10.99 -31.45 10.75
C THR A 60 -9.63 -32.13 10.83
N LEU A 61 -8.60 -31.54 10.21
CA LEU A 61 -7.22 -31.95 10.49
C LEU A 61 -6.88 -31.47 11.90
N GLU A 62 -6.45 -32.38 12.78
CA GLU A 62 -6.07 -32.08 14.17
C GLU A 62 -4.78 -31.22 14.25
N SER A 63 -4.00 -31.17 13.17
CA SER A 63 -2.88 -30.25 12.97
C SER A 63 -3.27 -29.27 11.87
N GLN A 64 -3.41 -27.99 12.23
CA GLN A 64 -3.69 -26.88 11.33
C GLN A 64 -2.43 -26.05 11.06
N ASP A 65 -1.26 -26.71 11.07
CA ASP A 65 0.03 -26.13 10.72
C ASP A 65 0.08 -25.75 9.21
N GLY A 66 -0.75 -24.79 8.78
CA GLY A 66 -0.75 -24.27 7.42
C GLY A 66 -1.86 -23.27 7.09
N GLN A 67 -2.86 -23.05 7.97
CA GLN A 67 -3.96 -22.15 7.65
C GLN A 67 -3.59 -20.70 7.96
N LYS A 68 -3.72 -19.85 6.95
CA LYS A 68 -3.33 -18.44 6.98
C LYS A 68 -4.37 -17.64 6.24
N GLY A 69 -4.72 -16.48 6.79
CA GLY A 69 -5.64 -15.55 6.19
C GLY A 69 -5.26 -14.12 6.53
N LEU A 70 -5.83 -13.19 5.77
CA LEU A 70 -5.67 -11.76 5.97
C LEU A 70 -6.99 -11.15 6.39
N HIS A 71 -6.94 -10.25 7.38
CA HIS A 71 -8.07 -9.42 7.78
C HIS A 71 -7.89 -8.04 7.18
N LEU A 72 -8.68 -7.71 6.17
CA LEU A 72 -8.74 -6.36 5.63
C LEU A 72 -9.77 -5.55 6.43
N ARG A 73 -9.32 -4.48 7.08
CA ARG A 73 -10.14 -3.62 7.93
C ARG A 73 -9.82 -2.14 7.74
N GLY A 74 -10.76 -1.30 8.15
CA GLY A 74 -10.54 0.14 8.24
C GLY A 74 -9.82 0.51 9.53
N GLY A 75 -8.98 1.53 9.48
CA GLY A 75 -8.35 2.10 10.66
C GLY A 75 -7.34 3.18 10.28
N PHE A 76 -7.08 4.10 11.19
CA PHE A 76 -6.09 5.15 10.96
C PHE A 76 -4.68 4.60 11.09
N VAL A 77 -3.78 5.09 10.23
CA VAL A 77 -2.37 4.73 10.24
C VAL A 77 -1.55 6.01 10.23
N GLU A 78 -0.77 6.25 11.29
CA GLU A 78 0.01 7.48 11.40
C GLU A 78 1.09 7.54 10.30
N GLY A 79 1.04 8.59 9.48
CA GLY A 79 2.05 8.84 8.44
C GLY A 79 1.99 7.92 7.22
N ALA A 80 0.97 7.08 7.09
CA ALA A 80 0.77 6.19 5.94
C ALA A 80 -0.72 6.05 5.59
N LEU A 81 -1.02 5.47 4.43
CA LEU A 81 -2.40 5.21 3.98
C LEU A 81 -2.88 3.81 4.35
N GLY A 82 -1.96 2.96 4.80
CA GLY A 82 -2.24 1.60 5.19
C GLY A 82 -1.06 0.99 5.94
N GLN A 83 -1.32 -0.16 6.55
CA GLN A 83 -0.32 -0.93 7.27
C GLN A 83 -0.65 -2.42 7.21
N ALA A 84 0.36 -3.22 6.89
CA ALA A 84 0.31 -4.67 6.98
C ALA A 84 1.15 -5.18 8.15
N GLU A 85 0.58 -6.09 8.93
CA GLU A 85 1.31 -6.87 9.95
C GLU A 85 1.93 -8.16 9.37
N GLY A 86 1.67 -8.44 8.08
CA GLY A 86 2.20 -9.60 7.36
C GLY A 86 1.46 -10.91 7.67
N LEU A 87 1.67 -11.93 6.82
CA LEU A 87 1.19 -13.29 7.07
C LEU A 87 2.05 -13.91 8.19
N GLY A 88 1.41 -14.25 9.31
CA GLY A 88 2.07 -14.94 10.40
C GLY A 88 2.30 -16.44 10.16
N CYS A 89 2.81 -17.11 11.20
CA CYS A 89 2.90 -18.57 11.27
C CYS A 89 1.53 -19.24 11.04
N PRO A 90 1.47 -20.56 10.79
CA PRO A 90 0.20 -21.27 10.84
C PRO A 90 -0.67 -20.90 12.04
N ASN A 91 -1.97 -20.71 11.80
CA ASN A 91 -2.97 -20.25 12.78
C ASN A 91 -2.83 -18.79 13.23
N VAL A 92 -2.08 -17.98 12.50
CA VAL A 92 -2.02 -16.53 12.72
C VAL A 92 -2.75 -15.82 11.59
N VAL A 93 -3.57 -14.85 11.97
CA VAL A 93 -4.21 -13.90 11.06
C VAL A 93 -3.32 -12.66 10.94
N GLY A 94 -3.00 -12.27 9.70
CA GLY A 94 -2.34 -10.99 9.42
C GLY A 94 -3.36 -9.87 9.35
N LEU A 95 -3.18 -8.81 10.13
CA LEU A 95 -4.03 -7.62 10.06
C LEU A 95 -3.53 -6.71 8.94
N ILE A 96 -4.47 -6.26 8.10
CA ILE A 96 -4.27 -5.33 7.00
C ILE A 96 -5.20 -4.14 7.25
N THR A 97 -4.62 -3.02 7.67
CA THR A 97 -5.37 -1.82 8.06
C THR A 97 -5.27 -0.77 6.96
N ILE A 98 -6.40 -0.20 6.55
CA ILE A 98 -6.47 0.84 5.51
C ILE A 98 -7.05 2.13 6.09
N ASP A 99 -6.34 3.24 5.93
CA ASP A 99 -6.77 4.56 6.36
C ASP A 99 -7.60 5.25 5.28
N CYS A 100 -8.87 4.87 5.22
CA CYS A 100 -9.81 5.40 4.24
C CYS A 100 -10.04 6.91 4.38
N LEU A 101 -9.85 7.47 5.58
CA LEU A 101 -10.06 8.90 5.84
C LEU A 101 -8.91 9.72 5.27
N SER A 102 -7.68 9.32 5.54
CA SER A 102 -6.49 9.95 4.96
C SER A 102 -6.53 9.88 3.42
N ILE A 103 -6.90 8.72 2.85
CA ILE A 103 -7.05 8.56 1.40
C ILE A 103 -8.09 9.54 0.83
N TRP A 104 -9.24 9.69 1.49
CA TRP A 104 -10.26 10.62 1.03
C TRP A 104 -9.81 12.07 1.12
N ASN A 105 -9.17 12.45 2.23
CA ASN A 105 -8.66 13.80 2.41
C ASN A 105 -7.61 14.18 1.36
N ASP A 106 -6.72 13.24 1.02
CA ASP A 106 -5.73 13.41 -0.03
C ASP A 106 -6.40 13.56 -1.40
N ALA A 107 -7.35 12.69 -1.73
CA ALA A 107 -8.11 12.76 -2.99
C ALA A 107 -8.85 14.09 -3.15
N ALA A 108 -9.44 14.60 -2.07
CA ALA A 108 -10.14 15.88 -2.09
C ALA A 108 -9.16 17.06 -2.22
N SER A 109 -8.02 16.99 -1.54
CA SER A 109 -6.97 18.01 -1.63
C SER A 109 -6.35 18.07 -3.04
N GLU A 110 -6.14 16.92 -3.67
CA GLU A 110 -5.63 16.81 -5.06
C GLU A 110 -6.58 17.47 -6.05
N VAL A 111 -7.88 17.16 -5.99
CA VAL A 111 -8.88 17.70 -6.93
C VAL A 111 -9.16 19.19 -6.69
N MET A 112 -9.12 19.66 -5.44
CA MET A 112 -9.47 21.04 -5.11
C MET A 112 -8.27 21.99 -5.02
N GLY A 113 -7.04 21.48 -5.02
CA GLY A 113 -5.81 22.28 -4.93
C GLY A 113 -5.62 23.02 -3.60
N ARG A 114 -6.27 22.57 -2.51
CA ARG A 114 -6.15 23.15 -1.16
C ARG A 114 -6.43 22.11 -0.09
N THR A 115 -5.79 22.25 1.08
CA THR A 115 -6.08 21.43 2.26
C THR A 115 -7.54 21.62 2.63
N SER A 116 -8.27 20.53 2.51
CA SER A 116 -9.69 20.55 2.73
C SER A 116 -9.95 20.08 4.15
N GLN A 117 -10.32 20.98 5.06
CA GLN A 117 -10.81 20.61 6.39
C GLN A 117 -12.21 19.98 6.27
N ILE A 118 -12.34 18.87 5.53
CA ILE A 118 -13.60 18.18 5.24
C ILE A 118 -14.06 17.36 6.43
N TYR A 119 -13.19 17.13 7.41
CA TYR A 119 -13.42 16.25 8.53
C TYR A 119 -13.20 16.97 9.86
N ASN A 120 -14.02 16.60 10.83
CA ASN A 120 -13.78 16.82 12.25
C ASN A 120 -13.49 15.47 12.89
N TRP A 121 -12.56 15.43 13.84
CA TRP A 121 -12.32 14.27 14.67
C TRP A 121 -12.56 14.62 16.15
N LYS A 122 -13.07 13.65 16.89
CA LYS A 122 -13.26 13.73 18.33
C LYS A 122 -12.76 12.44 18.97
N GLU A 123 -11.86 12.53 19.94
CA GLU A 123 -11.48 11.36 20.74
C GLU A 123 -12.68 10.83 21.53
N ILE A 124 -12.87 9.51 21.51
CA ILE A 124 -13.91 8.79 22.24
C ILE A 124 -13.29 7.60 22.98
N ASN A 125 -13.90 7.16 24.07
CA ASN A 125 -13.51 5.91 24.73
C ASN A 125 -14.20 4.71 24.07
N ARG A 126 -13.75 3.50 24.42
CA ARG A 126 -14.36 2.27 23.91
C ARG A 126 -15.84 2.16 24.25
N GLU A 127 -16.24 2.63 25.43
CA GLU A 127 -17.65 2.58 25.86
C GLU A 127 -18.54 3.58 25.10
N ASP A 128 -17.92 4.58 24.46
CA ASP A 128 -18.60 5.68 23.75
C ASP A 128 -18.80 5.37 22.24
N ILE A 129 -18.25 4.24 21.76
CA ILE A 129 -18.37 3.78 20.37
C ILE A 129 -19.85 3.67 19.92
N PRO A 130 -20.77 3.10 20.72
CA PRO A 130 -22.17 3.03 20.33
C PRO A 130 -22.86 4.38 20.13
N GLN A 131 -22.27 5.47 20.65
CA GLN A 131 -22.79 6.84 20.59
C GLN A 131 -22.04 7.73 19.59
N ALA A 132 -21.09 7.18 18.82
CA ALA A 132 -20.37 7.93 17.81
C ALA A 132 -21.33 8.46 16.72
N GLU A 133 -21.13 9.72 16.33
CA GLU A 133 -21.95 10.39 15.32
C GLU A 133 -21.44 10.13 13.89
N GLY A 134 -20.15 9.77 13.75
CA GLY A 134 -19.47 9.47 12.51
C GLY A 134 -18.78 8.11 12.52
N THR A 135 -17.74 7.98 11.71
CA THR A 135 -16.96 6.74 11.60
C THR A 135 -16.01 6.64 12.79
N VAL A 136 -16.12 5.55 13.54
CA VAL A 136 -15.19 5.26 14.64
C VAL A 136 -13.89 4.68 14.12
N VAL A 137 -12.79 5.22 14.59
CA VAL A 137 -11.42 4.89 14.20
C VAL A 137 -10.60 4.55 15.45
N GLY A 138 -9.90 3.41 15.48
CA GLY A 138 -9.01 3.04 16.60
C GLY A 138 -9.19 1.59 17.11
N PRO A 139 -8.55 1.23 18.25
CA PRO A 139 -7.83 2.13 19.16
C PRO A 139 -6.39 2.45 18.70
N LEU A 140 -6.00 3.72 18.79
CA LEU A 140 -4.63 4.24 18.62
C LEU A 140 -4.04 4.56 19.98
N GLY A 141 -3.00 3.86 20.42
CA GLY A 141 -2.43 4.06 21.76
C GLY A 141 -3.42 3.86 22.92
N GLY A 142 -4.56 3.19 22.65
CA GLY A 142 -5.67 3.01 23.59
C GLY A 142 -6.89 3.92 23.35
N THR A 143 -6.82 4.88 22.42
CA THR A 143 -7.84 5.90 22.19
C THR A 143 -8.61 5.67 20.88
N TYR A 144 -9.93 5.83 20.89
CA TYR A 144 -10.78 5.79 19.68
C TYR A 144 -11.09 7.21 19.23
N TYR A 145 -11.49 7.39 17.97
CA TYR A 145 -11.84 8.67 17.39
C TYR A 145 -13.15 8.55 16.63
N ASP A 146 -14.09 9.44 16.89
CA ASP A 146 -15.30 9.67 16.12
C ASP A 146 -15.00 10.71 15.03
N VAL A 147 -15.04 10.30 13.77
CA VAL A 147 -14.72 11.15 12.63
C VAL A 147 -15.98 11.46 11.84
N THR A 148 -16.33 12.74 11.78
CA THR A 148 -17.50 13.25 11.05
C THR A 148 -17.07 14.14 9.89
N ILE A 149 -17.85 14.12 8.81
CA ILE A 149 -17.67 15.05 7.69
C ILE A 149 -18.17 16.44 8.14
N SER A 150 -17.26 17.40 8.27
CA SER A 150 -17.50 18.76 8.77
C SER A 150 -18.16 19.68 7.75
N THR A 151 -18.02 19.36 6.46
CA THR A 151 -18.60 20.08 5.33
C THR A 151 -19.22 19.07 4.37
N ALA A 152 -20.52 19.22 4.09
CA ALA A 152 -21.21 18.36 3.14
C ALA A 152 -20.36 18.26 1.85
N PRO A 153 -20.19 17.05 1.28
CA PRO A 153 -19.39 16.90 0.08
C PRO A 153 -19.89 17.91 -0.96
N ILE A 154 -18.96 18.73 -1.48
CA ILE A 154 -19.18 19.50 -2.69
C ILE A 154 -19.79 18.52 -3.68
N GLU A 155 -20.99 18.81 -4.18
CA GLU A 155 -21.81 17.97 -5.07
C GLU A 155 -21.05 16.79 -5.66
N VAL A 156 -21.42 15.54 -5.33
CA VAL A 156 -20.99 14.27 -5.93
C VAL A 156 -19.84 14.46 -6.92
N ASN A 157 -18.66 14.82 -6.39
CA ASN A 157 -17.57 15.22 -7.25
C ASN A 157 -16.97 13.91 -7.74
N ALA A 158 -17.51 13.41 -8.85
CA ALA A 158 -17.08 12.17 -9.48
C ALA A 158 -15.55 12.15 -9.71
N ALA A 159 -14.88 13.31 -9.78
CA ALA A 159 -13.44 13.39 -9.80
C ALA A 159 -12.80 13.01 -8.46
N ILE A 160 -13.30 13.51 -7.32
CA ILE A 160 -12.83 13.11 -5.98
C ILE A 160 -13.08 11.63 -5.75
N GLU A 161 -14.29 11.14 -6.05
CA GLU A 161 -14.62 9.72 -5.91
C GLU A 161 -13.72 8.85 -6.77
N LYS A 162 -13.47 9.25 -8.02
CA LYS A 162 -12.54 8.55 -8.91
C LYS A 162 -11.13 8.51 -8.33
N THR A 163 -10.59 9.63 -7.87
CA THR A 163 -9.25 9.69 -7.25
C THR A 163 -9.20 8.83 -5.99
N PHE A 164 -10.21 8.93 -5.11
CA PHE A 164 -10.35 8.11 -3.91
C PHE A 164 -10.31 6.61 -4.25
N LEU A 165 -11.15 6.16 -5.18
CA LEU A 165 -11.21 4.74 -5.57
C LEU A 165 -9.90 4.25 -6.18
N GLN A 166 -9.24 5.07 -6.99
CA GLN A 166 -7.94 4.72 -7.57
C GLN A 166 -6.86 4.54 -6.49
N VAL A 167 -6.77 5.47 -5.54
CA VAL A 167 -5.80 5.38 -4.44
C VAL A 167 -6.17 4.24 -3.51
N LEU A 168 -7.45 4.06 -3.16
CA LEU A 168 -7.92 2.97 -2.31
C LEU A 168 -7.57 1.59 -2.90
N GLN A 169 -7.84 1.36 -4.19
CA GLN A 169 -7.52 0.09 -4.85
C GLN A 169 -6.01 -0.18 -4.89
N ALA A 170 -5.19 0.87 -5.07
CA ALA A 170 -3.74 0.76 -5.04
C ALA A 170 -3.22 0.47 -3.62
N THR A 171 -3.74 1.16 -2.60
CA THR A 171 -3.37 0.96 -1.19
C THR A 171 -3.77 -0.43 -0.70
N ILE A 172 -5.00 -0.89 -0.98
CA ILE A 172 -5.42 -2.25 -0.65
C ILE A 172 -4.47 -3.28 -1.27
N ALA A 173 -4.16 -3.14 -2.56
CA ALA A 173 -3.20 -4.05 -3.21
C ALA A 173 -1.80 -3.96 -2.59
N HIS A 174 -1.31 -2.76 -2.30
CA HIS A 174 -0.02 -2.55 -1.67
C HIS A 174 0.08 -3.29 -0.32
N GLU A 175 -0.88 -3.06 0.57
CA GLU A 175 -0.86 -3.65 1.90
C GLU A 175 -1.11 -5.15 1.88
N LEU A 176 -2.01 -5.64 1.03
CA LEU A 176 -2.19 -7.09 0.84
C LEU A 176 -0.91 -7.74 0.27
N GLY A 177 -0.15 -7.01 -0.56
CA GLY A 177 1.17 -7.41 -1.05
C GLY A 177 2.18 -7.61 0.09
N HIS A 178 2.29 -6.64 1.00
CA HIS A 178 3.09 -6.81 2.24
C HIS A 178 2.55 -7.94 3.10
N GLY A 179 1.22 -8.10 3.16
CA GLY A 179 0.55 -9.23 3.78
C GLY A 179 1.15 -10.56 3.34
N ILE A 180 1.44 -10.73 2.05
CA ILE A 180 2.06 -11.94 1.51
C ILE A 180 3.58 -11.85 1.32
N ASN A 181 4.24 -11.05 2.17
CA ASN A 181 5.69 -10.87 2.24
C ASN A 181 6.35 -10.27 0.99
N ILE A 182 5.59 -9.58 0.13
CA ILE A 182 6.19 -8.80 -0.96
C ILE A 182 6.70 -7.49 -0.36
N PRO A 183 8.01 -7.20 -0.40
CA PRO A 183 8.55 -5.93 0.07
C PRO A 183 8.31 -4.82 -0.97
N HIS A 184 8.55 -3.58 -0.57
CA HIS A 184 8.46 -2.45 -1.51
C HIS A 184 9.35 -2.65 -2.75
N HIS A 185 8.84 -2.17 -3.88
CA HIS A 185 9.58 -1.99 -5.11
C HIS A 185 10.74 -1.02 -4.88
N GLY A 186 11.92 -1.33 -5.41
CA GLY A 186 13.08 -0.44 -5.34
C GLY A 186 13.66 -0.26 -3.94
N GLN A 187 13.23 -1.03 -2.93
CA GLN A 187 13.76 -0.92 -1.57
C GLN A 187 15.24 -1.28 -1.49
N GLU A 188 16.08 -0.28 -1.68
CA GLU A 188 17.52 -0.30 -1.47
C GLU A 188 17.92 0.99 -0.77
N SER A 189 17.91 0.97 0.57
CA SER A 189 18.41 2.06 1.41
C SER A 189 19.93 2.23 1.32
N THR A 190 20.61 1.43 0.49
CA THR A 190 22.08 1.37 0.45
C THR A 190 22.71 2.28 -0.59
N ILE A 191 21.95 2.96 -1.47
CA ILE A 191 22.53 3.84 -2.50
C ILE A 191 23.45 4.89 -1.89
N LEU A 192 22.96 5.62 -0.89
CA LEU A 192 23.75 6.64 -0.21
C LEU A 192 24.83 6.04 0.68
N LYS A 193 24.55 4.88 1.30
CA LYS A 193 25.54 4.12 2.07
C LYS A 193 26.74 3.70 1.22
N ASN A 194 26.49 3.31 -0.03
CA ASN A 194 27.50 2.82 -0.97
C ASN A 194 28.15 3.96 -1.77
N ASN A 195 27.61 5.19 -1.71
CA ASN A 195 28.09 6.36 -2.44
C ASN A 195 28.26 7.57 -1.49
N PRO A 196 29.26 7.56 -0.58
CA PRO A 196 29.45 8.62 0.41
C PRO A 196 29.72 10.00 -0.23
N GLU A 197 30.35 10.04 -1.41
CA GLU A 197 30.56 11.29 -2.15
C GLU A 197 29.23 11.91 -2.62
N LEU A 198 28.32 11.08 -3.14
CA LEU A 198 26.98 11.52 -3.53
C LEU A 198 26.20 12.01 -2.31
N ARG A 199 26.27 11.29 -1.19
CA ARG A 199 25.66 11.72 0.06
C ARG A 199 26.16 13.10 0.49
N ASN A 200 27.49 13.28 0.53
CA ASN A 200 28.09 14.56 0.89
C ASN A 200 27.69 15.68 -0.10
N TYR A 201 27.63 15.39 -1.40
CA TYR A 201 27.15 16.35 -2.39
C TYR A 201 25.69 16.78 -2.12
N LEU A 202 24.79 15.81 -1.87
CA LEU A 202 23.37 16.07 -1.63
C LEU A 202 23.13 16.83 -0.30
N GLU A 203 23.82 16.45 0.77
CA GLU A 203 23.74 17.14 2.07
C GLU A 203 24.25 18.58 2.01
N ASN A 204 25.13 18.91 1.05
CA ASN A 204 25.63 20.26 0.79
C ASN A 204 24.95 20.95 -0.40
N TYR A 205 23.94 20.33 -1.03
CA TYR A 205 23.23 20.93 -2.15
C TYR A 205 22.44 22.14 -1.66
N SER A 206 22.74 23.31 -2.22
CA SER A 206 22.09 24.56 -1.84
C SER A 206 21.16 25.03 -2.96
N SER A 207 19.94 25.36 -2.57
CA SER A 207 18.93 26.01 -3.42
C SER A 207 18.27 27.11 -2.62
N ASN A 208 17.87 28.18 -3.31
CA ASN A 208 17.02 29.23 -2.73
C ASN A 208 15.54 28.80 -2.64
N ASP A 209 15.18 27.72 -3.34
CA ASP A 209 13.85 27.11 -3.28
C ASP A 209 13.91 25.86 -2.40
N ILE A 210 13.11 25.86 -1.33
CA ILE A 210 13.01 24.77 -0.36
C ILE A 210 12.54 23.46 -1.00
N ALA A 211 11.70 23.54 -2.04
CA ALA A 211 11.19 22.37 -2.75
C ALA A 211 12.27 21.65 -3.58
N LEU A 212 13.42 22.30 -3.78
CA LEU A 212 14.59 21.75 -4.49
C LEU A 212 15.73 21.35 -3.54
N LEU A 213 15.50 21.38 -2.22
CA LEU A 213 16.47 20.84 -1.27
C LEU A 213 16.42 19.32 -1.25
N TYR A 214 17.54 18.71 -0.86
CA TYR A 214 17.61 17.27 -0.67
C TYR A 214 16.97 16.86 0.66
N TRP A 215 16.12 15.82 0.61
CA TRP A 215 15.53 15.18 1.78
C TRP A 215 15.65 13.65 1.62
N GLU A 216 16.31 12.98 2.56
CA GLU A 216 16.46 11.53 2.50
C GLU A 216 15.08 10.84 2.50
N GLY A 217 14.88 9.90 1.59
CA GLY A 217 13.58 9.24 1.37
C GLY A 217 12.57 10.05 0.56
N ALA A 218 12.68 11.39 0.50
CA ALA A 218 11.75 12.26 -0.22
C ALA A 218 12.33 12.91 -1.49
N THR A 219 13.60 12.65 -1.81
CA THR A 219 14.25 12.95 -3.09
C THR A 219 14.45 11.68 -3.91
N ALA A 220 13.94 11.67 -5.15
CA ALA A 220 14.17 10.57 -6.08
C ALA A 220 15.63 10.51 -6.55
N LEU A 221 16.23 9.32 -6.40
CA LEU A 221 17.59 9.02 -6.82
C LEU A 221 17.59 7.86 -7.83
N PRO A 222 18.50 7.87 -8.82
CA PRO A 222 18.69 6.74 -9.72
C PRO A 222 18.89 5.41 -8.98
N GLY A 223 18.08 4.40 -9.30
CA GLY A 223 18.11 3.09 -8.65
C GLY A 223 17.44 3.02 -7.26
N GLY A 224 16.95 4.14 -6.74
CA GLY A 224 16.36 4.24 -5.40
C GLY A 224 14.92 3.74 -5.31
N ILE A 225 14.28 3.98 -4.18
CA ILE A 225 12.90 3.53 -3.90
C ILE A 225 11.84 4.04 -4.91
N TRP A 226 12.22 5.01 -5.74
CA TRP A 226 11.38 5.67 -6.74
C TRP A 226 11.55 5.13 -8.16
N SER A 227 12.52 4.24 -8.36
CA SER A 227 12.89 3.69 -9.67
C SER A 227 11.93 2.59 -10.14
N GLY A 228 12.17 2.07 -11.34
CA GLY A 228 11.45 0.98 -11.99
C GLY A 228 10.08 1.36 -12.53
N ASP A 229 9.19 0.38 -12.63
CA ASP A 229 7.89 0.53 -13.29
C ASP A 229 6.95 1.39 -12.45
N VAL A 230 6.64 2.60 -12.94
CA VAL A 230 5.80 3.57 -12.21
C VAL A 230 4.40 3.05 -11.90
N ARG A 231 3.94 2.05 -12.64
CA ARG A 231 2.63 1.40 -12.45
C ARG A 231 2.62 0.40 -11.29
N CYS A 232 3.76 0.09 -10.70
CA CYS A 232 3.86 -0.92 -9.65
C CYS A 232 3.23 -0.43 -8.34
N VAL A 233 2.22 -1.14 -7.82
CA VAL A 233 1.55 -0.84 -6.54
C VAL A 233 2.53 -0.85 -5.36
N MET A 234 3.58 -1.68 -5.42
CA MET A 234 4.58 -1.78 -4.34
C MET A 234 5.60 -0.62 -4.32
N ARG A 235 5.51 0.36 -5.22
CA ARG A 235 6.32 1.60 -5.12
C ARG A 235 5.82 2.48 -3.98
N TYR A 236 6.71 3.33 -3.50
CA TYR A 236 6.34 4.40 -2.56
C TYR A 236 5.49 5.48 -3.27
N THR A 237 4.88 6.39 -2.50
CA THR A 237 4.08 7.55 -2.96
C THR A 237 4.95 8.68 -3.52
N PRO A 238 4.72 9.25 -4.71
CA PRO A 238 5.68 10.12 -5.42
C PRO A 238 6.46 11.14 -4.54
N PRO A 239 7.78 11.30 -4.76
CA PRO A 239 8.60 12.23 -3.97
C PRO A 239 8.37 13.68 -4.41
N LEU A 240 8.88 14.64 -3.63
CA LEU A 240 8.75 16.08 -3.94
C LEU A 240 9.66 16.50 -5.10
N ASN A 241 10.85 15.91 -5.16
CA ASN A 241 11.89 16.29 -6.11
C ASN A 241 12.77 15.09 -6.48
N TYR A 242 13.67 15.28 -7.43
CA TYR A 242 14.59 14.24 -7.88
C TYR A 242 15.93 14.80 -8.35
N LEU A 243 16.98 13.96 -8.27
CA LEU A 243 18.31 14.26 -8.78
C LEU A 243 18.41 13.90 -10.28
N GLY A 244 18.59 14.91 -11.11
CA GLY A 244 18.87 14.76 -12.53
C GLY A 244 20.27 14.21 -12.81
N TRP A 245 20.45 13.57 -13.97
CA TRP A 245 21.76 13.06 -14.42
C TRP A 245 22.80 14.15 -14.69
N ASP A 246 22.39 15.41 -14.71
CA ASP A 246 23.22 16.61 -14.80
C ASP A 246 23.65 17.16 -13.42
N ASN A 247 23.40 16.40 -12.34
CA ASN A 247 23.68 16.78 -10.95
C ASN A 247 22.99 18.09 -10.56
N LYS A 248 21.69 18.17 -10.81
CA LYS A 248 20.81 19.20 -10.27
C LYS A 248 19.53 18.57 -9.74
N ILE A 249 18.94 19.18 -8.72
CA ILE A 249 17.66 18.75 -8.17
C ILE A 249 16.53 19.50 -8.89
N TYR A 250 15.51 18.77 -9.31
CA TYR A 250 14.33 19.27 -10.01
C TYR A 250 13.07 18.86 -9.27
N LEU A 251 12.01 19.66 -9.38
CA LEU A 251 10.67 19.27 -8.93
C LEU A 251 10.25 17.98 -9.64
N TYR A 252 9.58 17.11 -8.90
CA TYR A 252 9.04 15.89 -9.46
C TYR A 252 8.03 16.18 -10.58
N PRO A 253 8.01 15.41 -11.67
CA PRO A 253 6.96 15.53 -12.70
C PRO A 253 5.56 15.26 -12.15
N GLU A 254 4.64 16.18 -12.41
CA GLU A 254 3.22 16.04 -12.04
C GLU A 254 2.52 14.94 -12.87
N ASP A 255 3.13 14.51 -13.98
CA ASP A 255 2.57 13.56 -14.93
C ASP A 255 3.20 12.15 -14.81
N GLU A 256 3.12 11.51 -13.64
CA GLU A 256 3.39 10.06 -13.54
C GLU A 256 2.50 9.23 -14.50
N GLY A 257 1.40 9.83 -14.97
CA GLY A 257 0.43 9.24 -15.87
C GLY A 257 -0.75 8.65 -15.10
N ALA A 258 -1.92 8.62 -15.74
CA ALA A 258 -3.18 8.19 -15.13
C ALA A 258 -3.24 6.70 -14.72
N ALA A 259 -2.17 5.93 -14.93
CA ALA A 259 -2.06 4.50 -14.63
C ALA A 259 -0.92 4.17 -13.65
N SER A 260 -0.44 5.16 -12.87
CA SER A 260 0.52 4.90 -11.78
C SER A 260 -0.09 3.98 -10.71
N ARG A 261 0.72 3.06 -10.16
CA ARG A 261 0.34 2.12 -9.09
C ARG A 261 -0.96 1.32 -9.35
N THR A 262 -1.05 0.61 -10.47
CA THR A 262 -2.21 -0.23 -10.82
C THR A 262 -1.90 -1.72 -11.03
N ILE A 263 -0.63 -2.13 -10.96
CA ILE A 263 -0.19 -3.54 -11.20
C ILE A 263 0.89 -3.98 -10.23
N TYR A 264 1.20 -5.27 -10.16
CA TYR A 264 2.49 -5.74 -9.66
C TYR A 264 3.48 -5.86 -10.81
N CYS A 265 4.67 -5.29 -10.67
CA CYS A 265 5.64 -5.33 -11.77
C CYS A 265 6.18 -6.75 -12.01
N SER A 266 6.52 -7.02 -13.27
CA SER A 266 7.13 -8.27 -13.74
C SER A 266 8.61 -8.13 -14.06
N SER A 267 9.16 -6.92 -13.98
CA SER A 267 10.58 -6.60 -14.19
C SER A 267 11.01 -5.49 -13.21
N LYS A 268 12.31 -5.18 -13.24
CA LYS A 268 12.89 -4.02 -12.54
C LYS A 268 12.98 -2.78 -13.45
N GLU A 269 12.47 -2.88 -14.67
CA GLU A 269 12.71 -1.86 -15.70
C GLU A 269 11.95 -0.57 -15.43
N GLY A 270 12.60 0.56 -15.74
CA GLY A 270 12.00 1.89 -15.65
C GLY A 270 10.95 2.10 -16.73
N THR A 271 9.77 2.60 -16.36
CA THR A 271 8.69 2.94 -17.31
C THR A 271 8.29 4.41 -17.19
N GLY A 272 7.65 4.96 -18.23
CA GLY A 272 7.22 6.36 -18.25
C GLY A 272 8.37 7.34 -17.95
N ILE A 273 8.22 8.15 -16.91
CA ILE A 273 9.24 9.09 -16.44
C ILE A 273 10.53 8.40 -15.94
N ASN A 274 10.50 7.10 -15.65
CA ASN A 274 11.68 6.32 -15.32
C ASN A 274 12.29 5.61 -16.53
N SER A 275 11.69 5.69 -17.72
CA SER A 275 12.14 4.94 -18.89
C SER A 275 13.43 5.51 -19.50
N PRO A 276 14.40 4.67 -19.87
CA PRO A 276 15.55 5.09 -20.69
C PRO A 276 15.12 5.38 -22.16
N PRO A 277 15.96 6.06 -22.97
CA PRO A 277 17.30 6.58 -22.68
C PRO A 277 17.27 7.92 -21.94
N ARG A 278 18.48 8.39 -21.56
CA ARG A 278 18.65 9.75 -21.02
C ARG A 278 18.21 10.79 -22.05
N ARG A 279 17.40 11.75 -21.62
CA ARG A 279 16.84 12.79 -22.47
C ARG A 279 16.44 14.03 -21.68
N TRP A 280 16.16 15.11 -22.40
CA TRP A 280 15.53 16.32 -21.85
C TRP A 280 14.09 16.39 -22.32
N GLU A 281 13.15 16.54 -21.39
CA GLU A 281 11.74 16.79 -21.72
C GLU A 281 11.23 17.94 -20.86
N ASN A 282 10.63 18.96 -21.48
CA ASN A 282 10.13 20.15 -20.78
C ASN A 282 11.17 20.80 -19.83
N GLY A 283 12.44 20.82 -20.24
CA GLY A 283 13.53 21.40 -19.45
C GLY A 283 13.99 20.55 -18.27
N ARG A 284 13.52 19.30 -18.16
CA ARG A 284 13.85 18.36 -17.08
C ARG A 284 14.67 17.18 -17.61
N PRO A 285 15.68 16.72 -16.86
CA PRO A 285 16.46 15.55 -17.23
C PRO A 285 15.70 14.27 -16.88
N TYR A 286 15.60 13.35 -17.83
CA TYR A 286 15.02 12.01 -17.67
C TYR A 286 16.09 10.94 -17.94
N PRO A 287 15.95 9.72 -17.39
CA PRO A 287 14.88 9.28 -16.48
C PRO A 287 15.00 9.90 -15.09
N VAL A 288 13.87 9.97 -14.35
CA VAL A 288 13.80 10.52 -13.00
C VAL A 288 14.57 9.67 -11.99
N ALA A 289 14.23 8.38 -11.89
CA ALA A 289 14.93 7.42 -11.03
C ALA A 289 15.40 6.16 -11.79
N GLY A 290 15.01 5.99 -13.06
CA GLY A 290 15.53 4.94 -13.92
C GLY A 290 15.10 3.54 -13.51
N GLU A 291 15.98 2.57 -13.75
CA GLU A 291 15.82 1.15 -13.43
C GLU A 291 15.89 0.88 -11.92
N ALA A 292 15.09 -0.06 -11.41
CA ALA A 292 15.13 -0.45 -10.01
C ALA A 292 16.21 -1.46 -9.66
N THR A 293 16.69 -1.37 -8.42
CA THR A 293 17.52 -2.38 -7.77
C THR A 293 16.73 -3.64 -7.45
N LYS A 294 15.45 -3.46 -7.08
CA LYS A 294 14.49 -4.53 -6.78
C LYS A 294 13.19 -4.31 -7.53
N GLY A 295 12.74 -5.34 -8.26
CA GLY A 295 11.49 -5.35 -9.03
C GLY A 295 10.93 -6.77 -9.11
N GLU A 296 10.19 -7.11 -10.17
CA GLU A 296 9.57 -8.44 -10.31
C GLU A 296 8.66 -8.85 -9.14
N CYS A 297 7.91 -7.90 -8.56
CA CYS A 297 7.07 -8.12 -7.37
C CYS A 297 6.14 -9.34 -7.48
N ARG A 298 5.64 -9.67 -8.68
CA ARG A 298 4.82 -10.88 -8.91
C ARG A 298 5.51 -12.19 -8.52
N LYS A 299 6.84 -12.24 -8.59
CA LYS A 299 7.63 -13.45 -8.27
C LYS A 299 7.99 -13.55 -6.79
N MET A 300 7.65 -12.54 -5.98
CA MET A 300 8.05 -12.43 -4.57
C MET A 300 6.99 -12.96 -3.60
N VAL A 301 5.89 -13.54 -4.10
CA VAL A 301 4.82 -14.08 -3.25
C VAL A 301 5.34 -15.21 -2.35
N ASP A 302 5.35 -14.97 -1.04
CA ASP A 302 5.67 -15.99 -0.05
C ASP A 302 4.56 -16.12 1.00
N LEU A 303 3.89 -17.27 0.98
CA LEU A 303 2.82 -17.62 1.92
C LEU A 303 3.36 -18.43 3.11
N LYS A 304 4.66 -18.75 3.14
CA LYS A 304 5.34 -19.30 4.30
C LYS A 304 5.69 -18.14 5.23
N GLY A 305 4.67 -17.67 5.95
CA GLY A 305 4.68 -16.58 6.93
C GLY A 305 5.99 -16.29 7.64
N ALA A 306 6.17 -15.03 8.04
CA ALA A 306 7.47 -14.46 8.41
C ALA A 306 8.24 -15.34 9.41
N HIS A 307 9.36 -15.92 8.95
CA HIS A 307 10.34 -16.52 9.84
C HIS A 307 11.06 -15.40 10.60
N TYR A 308 10.51 -14.95 11.73
CA TYR A 308 11.28 -14.17 12.71
C TYR A 308 12.37 -15.08 13.28
N GLY A 309 13.54 -15.13 12.62
CA GLY A 309 14.74 -15.82 13.12
C GLY A 309 15.43 -16.82 12.19
N GLY A 310 15.17 -16.82 10.88
CA GLY A 310 15.94 -17.65 9.93
C GLY A 310 17.08 -16.87 9.29
N ASN A 311 18.32 -17.16 9.67
CA ASN A 311 19.49 -16.94 8.79
C ASN A 311 19.41 -17.85 7.56
#